data_AF-A0A174B2P2-F1
#
_entry.id   AF-A0A174B2P2-F1
#
_cell.length_a   1.000
_cell.length_b   1.000
_cell.length_c   1.000
_cell.angle_alpha   90.00
_cell.angle_beta   90.00
_cell.angle_gamma   90.00
#
_symmetry.space_group_name_H-M   'P 1'
#
loop_
_entity.id
_entity.type
_entity.pdbx_description
1 polymer ?
#
loop_
_entity_poly.entity_id
_entity_poly.type
_entity_poly.pdbx_seq_one_letter_code
_entity_poly.pdbx_strand_id
1 'polypeptide(L)'
;MSRHPELLIPASSLEVLKTAVIFGADAVYIGGEAFGLRAKAKNFSTEEMRKGIQFAHEHGVKVYVTANILAHNDDLAGVREYFEELKEIKPDALIIADPGVFEIAKEICPEIERHISTQANNTNYATYNFWYKQGASRVVSARELSMEELKELRANIPEDLEIETFIHGAMCISYSGRCLLSNYFTGRDANRGACTHPCRWKYAVVEEKRPGEYLPVYENERGTYIFNSKDLCMIEHIPELIDAGIDSLKIEGRMKTALYVATVARTYRKAIDDYKKDPKLYEQNMPWYKEQISNCTYRQFTTGFFFGKPDETTQIYDSNTYNKEYTYLGIVGEIKDGLCRIEQRNKFSVGETIEIMKPDGRNIEAEVLRILNEEGKEQESAPHSKQLLYVELSEIPDVYDILRRKEEESK
;
A
#
# COMPACT_ATOMS: atom_id res chain seq x y z
N MET A 1 -24.17 -16.07 5.53
CA MET A 1 -22.87 -16.58 5.06
C MET A 1 -21.81 -15.64 5.61
N SER A 2 -20.71 -16.11 6.19
CA SER A 2 -19.65 -15.19 6.64
C SER A 2 -19.06 -14.50 5.41
N ARG A 3 -19.11 -13.16 5.35
CA ARG A 3 -18.40 -12.38 4.33
C ARG A 3 -16.92 -12.78 4.38
N HIS A 4 -16.34 -13.13 3.24
CA HIS A 4 -14.91 -13.36 3.12
C HIS A 4 -14.31 -12.09 2.55
N PRO A 5 -13.64 -11.27 3.38
CA PRO A 5 -13.19 -9.98 2.91
C PRO A 5 -12.02 -10.15 1.95
N GLU A 6 -12.06 -9.41 0.86
CA GLU A 6 -10.99 -9.32 -0.12
C GLU A 6 -9.77 -8.62 0.50
N LEU A 7 -8.56 -9.15 0.31
CA LEU A 7 -7.32 -8.43 0.62
C LEU A 7 -6.85 -7.66 -0.61
N LEU A 8 -6.98 -6.33 -0.55
CA LEU A 8 -6.61 -5.43 -1.63
C LEU A 8 -5.23 -4.81 -1.41
N ILE A 9 -4.27 -5.17 -2.26
CA ILE A 9 -2.85 -4.80 -2.13
C ILE A 9 -2.42 -3.76 -3.18
N PRO A 10 -1.67 -2.70 -2.83
CA PRO A 10 -1.10 -1.77 -3.79
C PRO A 10 0.08 -2.38 -4.55
N ALA A 11 0.23 -2.01 -5.82
CA ALA A 11 1.46 -2.28 -6.55
C ALA A 11 1.91 -1.08 -7.38
N SER A 12 3.17 -0.63 -7.30
CA SER A 12 3.72 0.48 -8.13
C SER A 12 4.34 0.03 -9.45
N SER A 13 4.66 -1.25 -9.61
CA SER A 13 5.26 -1.75 -10.84
C SER A 13 4.83 -3.17 -11.08
N LEU A 14 5.09 -3.67 -12.29
CA LEU A 14 4.80 -5.06 -12.63
C LEU A 14 5.50 -6.05 -11.67
N GLU A 15 6.73 -5.77 -11.25
CA GLU A 15 7.44 -6.56 -10.21
C GLU A 15 6.61 -6.62 -8.92
N VAL A 16 6.17 -5.47 -8.40
CA VAL A 16 5.42 -5.39 -7.13
C VAL A 16 4.03 -6.01 -7.26
N LEU A 17 3.39 -5.91 -8.43
CA LEU A 17 2.11 -6.56 -8.70
C LEU A 17 2.25 -8.07 -8.60
N LYS A 18 3.27 -8.63 -9.28
CA LYS A 18 3.55 -10.07 -9.22
C LYS A 18 3.84 -10.51 -7.79
N THR A 19 4.61 -9.73 -7.04
CA THR A 19 4.82 -9.97 -5.61
C THR A 19 3.52 -9.98 -4.82
N ALA A 20 2.64 -8.98 -5.00
CA ALA A 20 1.36 -8.90 -4.29
C ALA A 20 0.48 -10.14 -4.56
N VAL A 21 0.36 -10.52 -5.83
CA VAL A 21 -0.39 -11.71 -6.27
C VAL A 21 0.15 -12.97 -5.59
N ILE A 22 1.46 -13.21 -5.70
CA ILE A 22 2.09 -14.43 -5.16
C ILE A 22 2.02 -14.49 -3.63
N PHE A 23 2.10 -13.36 -2.94
CA PHE A 23 2.09 -13.28 -1.47
C PHE A 23 0.66 -13.19 -0.89
N GLY A 24 -0.38 -13.40 -1.70
CA GLY A 24 -1.74 -13.66 -1.19
C GLY A 24 -2.73 -12.50 -1.32
N ALA A 25 -2.55 -11.59 -2.27
CA ALA A 25 -3.60 -10.63 -2.63
C ALA A 25 -4.81 -11.33 -3.27
N ASP A 26 -6.04 -10.92 -2.94
CA ASP A 26 -7.24 -11.30 -3.72
C ASP A 26 -7.48 -10.31 -4.87
N ALA A 27 -7.05 -9.07 -4.67
CA ALA A 27 -7.05 -8.03 -5.67
C ALA A 27 -5.82 -7.13 -5.50
N VAL A 28 -5.40 -6.52 -6.60
CA VAL A 28 -4.34 -5.52 -6.61
C VAL A 28 -4.87 -4.21 -7.19
N TYR A 29 -4.49 -3.07 -6.60
CA TYR A 29 -4.74 -1.78 -7.24
C TYR A 29 -3.47 -1.13 -7.75
N ILE A 30 -3.59 -0.64 -8.99
CA ILE A 30 -2.54 0.04 -9.72
C ILE A 30 -3.01 1.41 -10.20
N GLY A 31 -2.09 2.16 -10.79
CA GLY A 31 -2.33 3.45 -11.43
C GLY A 31 -1.45 3.52 -12.67
N GLY A 32 -2.07 3.95 -13.77
CA GLY A 32 -1.40 4.27 -15.01
C GLY A 32 -0.64 5.58 -14.93
N GLU A 33 -0.06 6.00 -16.04
CA GLU A 33 0.77 7.21 -16.13
C GLU A 33 -0.02 8.51 -15.95
N ALA A 34 -1.36 8.45 -16.05
CA ALA A 34 -2.24 9.60 -15.96
C ALA A 34 -3.31 9.47 -14.86
N PHE A 35 -3.83 10.62 -14.42
CA PHE A 35 -5.04 10.77 -13.58
C PHE A 35 -5.07 10.03 -12.22
N GLY A 36 -3.91 9.61 -11.70
CA GLY A 36 -3.77 9.04 -10.36
C GLY A 36 -3.14 9.99 -9.33
N LEU A 37 -3.59 9.92 -8.07
CA LEU A 37 -3.06 10.74 -6.96
C LEU A 37 -1.65 10.35 -6.47
N ARG A 38 -1.00 9.42 -7.16
CA ARG A 38 0.38 8.99 -6.90
C ARG A 38 1.22 9.18 -8.16
N ALA A 39 1.11 10.34 -8.80
CA ALA A 39 1.84 10.69 -10.03
C ALA A 39 3.37 10.49 -9.94
N LYS A 40 3.95 10.54 -8.74
CA LYS A 40 5.39 10.31 -8.49
C LYS A 40 5.77 8.85 -8.22
N ALA A 41 4.81 7.93 -8.10
CA ALA A 41 5.11 6.51 -8.04
C ALA A 41 5.64 6.04 -9.41
N LYS A 42 6.29 4.87 -9.45
CA LYS A 42 6.33 4.15 -10.71
C LYS A 42 4.87 3.88 -11.09
N ASN A 43 4.51 4.25 -12.31
CA ASN A 43 3.19 4.05 -12.85
C ASN A 43 3.31 3.06 -14.00
N PHE A 44 2.23 2.36 -14.30
CA PHE A 44 2.26 1.32 -15.33
C PHE A 44 2.05 1.96 -16.68
N SER A 45 2.92 1.63 -17.64
CA SER A 45 2.61 1.81 -19.06
C SER A 45 1.44 0.91 -19.47
N THR A 46 0.79 1.21 -20.59
CA THR A 46 -0.30 0.40 -21.17
C THR A 46 0.09 -1.07 -21.33
N GLU A 47 1.33 -1.32 -21.76
CA GLU A 47 1.85 -2.68 -21.95
C GLU A 47 2.08 -3.42 -20.62
N GLU A 48 2.61 -2.73 -19.61
CA GLU A 48 2.76 -3.30 -18.28
C GLU A 48 1.41 -3.58 -17.62
N MET A 49 0.39 -2.73 -17.84
CA MET A 49 -0.96 -2.97 -17.36
C MET A 49 -1.53 -4.26 -17.95
N ARG A 50 -1.43 -4.45 -19.28
CA ARG A 50 -1.89 -5.69 -19.93
C ARG A 50 -1.21 -6.93 -19.36
N LYS A 51 0.12 -6.91 -19.22
CA LYS A 51 0.89 -8.01 -18.62
C LYS A 51 0.53 -8.27 -17.16
N GLY A 52 0.30 -7.19 -16.40
CA GLY A 52 -0.09 -7.26 -14.99
C GLY A 52 -1.47 -7.88 -14.80
N ILE A 53 -2.45 -7.42 -15.60
CA ILE A 53 -3.82 -7.96 -15.60
C ILE A 53 -3.82 -9.43 -15.99
N GLN A 54 -3.16 -9.79 -17.09
CA GLN A 54 -3.04 -11.18 -17.51
C GLN A 54 -2.45 -12.05 -16.39
N PHE A 55 -1.32 -11.62 -15.81
CA PHE A 55 -0.68 -12.38 -14.73
C PHE A 55 -1.60 -12.53 -13.51
N ALA A 56 -2.27 -11.46 -13.10
CA ALA A 56 -3.18 -11.51 -11.95
C ALA A 56 -4.36 -12.47 -12.22
N HIS A 57 -4.98 -12.38 -13.40
CA HIS A 57 -6.10 -13.24 -13.79
C HIS A 57 -5.70 -14.72 -13.89
N GLU A 58 -4.50 -15.03 -14.38
CA GLU A 58 -3.93 -16.39 -14.36
C GLU A 58 -3.83 -17.00 -12.95
N HIS A 59 -3.78 -16.14 -11.92
CA HIS A 59 -3.73 -16.52 -10.51
C HIS A 59 -5.07 -16.29 -9.78
N GLY A 60 -6.14 -15.93 -10.49
CA GLY A 60 -7.46 -15.65 -9.90
C GLY A 60 -7.54 -14.34 -9.11
N VAL A 61 -6.60 -13.41 -9.34
CA VAL A 61 -6.51 -12.11 -8.65
C VAL A 61 -7.06 -10.99 -9.54
N LYS A 62 -7.90 -10.11 -8.97
CA LYS A 62 -8.47 -8.97 -9.70
C LYS A 62 -7.51 -7.79 -9.76
N VAL A 63 -7.65 -6.91 -10.75
CA VAL A 63 -6.86 -5.69 -10.92
C VAL A 63 -7.74 -4.45 -11.03
N TYR A 64 -7.53 -3.49 -10.12
CA TYR A 64 -8.23 -2.21 -10.09
C TYR A 64 -7.30 -1.07 -10.52
N VAL A 65 -7.78 -0.16 -11.34
CA VAL A 65 -7.00 0.98 -11.84
C VAL A 65 -7.49 2.29 -11.22
N THR A 66 -6.60 3.06 -10.63
CA THR A 66 -6.94 4.37 -10.05
C THR A 66 -7.04 5.45 -11.13
N ALA A 67 -8.13 6.20 -11.13
CA ALA A 67 -8.34 7.46 -11.87
C ALA A 67 -8.98 8.48 -10.91
N ASN A 68 -8.30 8.77 -9.81
CA ASN A 68 -8.87 9.37 -8.60
C ASN A 68 -8.42 10.80 -8.30
N ILE A 69 -7.94 11.55 -9.30
CA ILE A 69 -7.76 13.00 -9.16
C ILE A 69 -9.09 13.71 -8.94
N LEU A 70 -9.02 14.93 -8.39
CA LEU A 70 -10.13 15.88 -8.49
C LEU A 70 -9.91 16.69 -9.78
N ALA A 71 -10.69 16.40 -10.80
CA ALA A 71 -10.47 16.91 -12.16
C ALA A 71 -10.86 18.39 -12.28
N HIS A 72 -10.09 19.14 -13.06
CA HIS A 72 -10.45 20.47 -13.56
C HIS A 72 -10.93 20.35 -15.01
N ASN A 73 -11.55 21.40 -15.56
CA ASN A 73 -12.10 21.39 -16.93
C ASN A 73 -11.09 20.90 -17.97
N ASP A 74 -9.82 21.32 -17.85
CA ASP A 74 -8.76 20.97 -18.78
C ASP A 74 -8.34 19.49 -18.70
N ASP A 75 -8.67 18.79 -17.61
CA ASP A 75 -8.39 17.36 -17.46
C ASP A 75 -9.43 16.48 -18.18
N LEU A 76 -10.66 16.98 -18.40
CA LEU A 76 -11.80 16.17 -18.84
C LEU A 76 -11.60 15.51 -20.22
N ALA A 77 -10.94 16.19 -21.16
CA ALA A 77 -10.66 15.63 -22.47
C ALA A 77 -9.70 14.44 -22.38
N GLY A 78 -8.60 14.59 -21.63
CA GLY A 78 -7.64 13.52 -21.43
C GLY A 78 -8.18 12.35 -20.60
N VAL A 79 -9.09 12.61 -19.66
CA VAL A 79 -9.81 11.54 -18.93
C VAL A 79 -10.62 10.66 -19.88
N ARG A 80 -11.32 11.27 -20.86
CA ARG A 80 -12.08 10.52 -21.86
C ARG A 80 -11.16 9.61 -22.68
N GLU A 81 -10.06 10.16 -23.19
CA GLU A 81 -9.06 9.39 -23.95
C GLU A 81 -8.50 8.22 -23.13
N TYR A 82 -8.15 8.47 -21.87
CA TYR A 82 -7.62 7.45 -20.98
C TYR A 82 -8.63 6.32 -20.70
N PHE A 83 -9.93 6.62 -20.57
CA PHE A 83 -10.94 5.57 -20.38
C PHE A 83 -11.23 4.75 -21.64
N GLU A 84 -11.09 5.32 -22.84
CA GLU A 84 -11.11 4.53 -24.07
C GLU A 84 -9.93 3.54 -24.12
N GLU A 85 -8.74 3.95 -23.67
CA GLU A 85 -7.61 3.03 -23.55
C GLU A 85 -7.86 1.93 -22.51
N LEU A 86 -8.37 2.28 -21.33
CA LEU A 86 -8.66 1.31 -20.27
C LEU A 86 -9.75 0.32 -20.68
N LYS A 87 -10.71 0.73 -21.51
CA LYS A 87 -11.74 -0.13 -22.08
C LYS A 87 -11.14 -1.31 -22.86
N GLU A 88 -10.08 -1.07 -23.61
CA GLU A 88 -9.37 -2.11 -24.35
C GLU A 88 -8.51 -3.00 -23.44
N ILE A 89 -7.96 -2.42 -22.37
CA ILE A 89 -7.14 -3.14 -21.38
C ILE A 89 -7.98 -4.02 -20.45
N LYS A 90 -9.23 -3.64 -20.18
CA LYS A 90 -10.22 -4.36 -19.36
C LYS A 90 -9.74 -4.69 -17.94
N PRO A 91 -9.36 -3.69 -17.12
CA PRO A 91 -9.23 -3.90 -15.68
C PRO A 91 -10.60 -4.30 -15.08
N ASP A 92 -10.58 -4.94 -13.91
CA ASP A 92 -11.80 -5.38 -13.23
C ASP A 92 -12.61 -4.20 -12.67
N ALA A 93 -11.93 -3.14 -12.24
CA ALA A 93 -12.59 -1.93 -11.74
C ALA A 93 -11.75 -0.65 -11.91
N LEU A 94 -12.43 0.50 -11.90
CA LEU A 94 -11.85 1.83 -11.79
C LEU A 94 -12.09 2.41 -10.39
N ILE A 95 -11.06 2.96 -9.76
CA ILE A 95 -11.17 3.68 -8.48
C ILE A 95 -11.19 5.19 -8.77
N ILE A 96 -12.36 5.82 -8.61
CA ILE A 96 -12.63 7.20 -9.05
C ILE A 96 -13.11 8.06 -7.87
N ALA A 97 -12.71 9.33 -7.83
CA ALA A 97 -13.13 10.26 -6.77
C ALA A 97 -14.13 11.32 -7.26
N ASP A 98 -13.91 11.85 -8.47
CA ASP A 98 -14.65 12.97 -9.02
C ASP A 98 -15.98 12.51 -9.68
N PRO A 99 -17.13 13.15 -9.39
CA PRO A 99 -18.42 12.79 -9.99
C PRO A 99 -18.46 12.95 -11.51
N GLY A 100 -17.79 13.96 -12.08
CA GLY A 100 -17.73 14.16 -13.52
C GLY A 100 -16.91 13.08 -14.21
N VAL A 101 -15.75 12.72 -13.64
CA VAL A 101 -14.95 11.58 -14.08
C VAL A 101 -15.74 10.27 -13.96
N PHE A 102 -16.51 10.10 -12.88
CA PHE A 102 -17.35 8.92 -12.68
C PHE A 102 -18.42 8.76 -13.77
N GLU A 103 -19.08 9.87 -14.14
CA GLU A 103 -20.07 9.86 -15.23
C GLU A 103 -19.41 9.58 -16.59
N ILE A 104 -18.22 10.15 -16.85
CA ILE A 104 -17.46 9.85 -18.07
C ILE A 104 -17.10 8.36 -18.16
N ALA A 105 -16.66 7.73 -17.06
CA ALA A 105 -16.39 6.29 -17.02
C ALA A 105 -17.64 5.47 -17.36
N LYS A 106 -18.79 5.87 -16.80
CA LYS A 106 -20.08 5.22 -17.07
C LYS A 106 -20.52 5.36 -18.53
N GLU A 107 -20.21 6.47 -19.19
CA GLU A 107 -20.48 6.67 -20.62
C GLU A 107 -19.55 5.81 -21.52
N ILE A 108 -18.25 5.79 -21.23
CA ILE A 108 -17.22 5.24 -22.13
C ILE A 108 -17.02 3.74 -21.94
N CYS A 109 -16.88 3.29 -20.69
CA CYS A 109 -16.58 1.92 -20.32
C CYS A 109 -17.55 1.39 -19.23
N PRO A 110 -18.88 1.38 -19.50
CA PRO A 110 -19.90 0.96 -18.54
C PRO A 110 -19.70 -0.46 -18.00
N GLU A 111 -19.03 -1.32 -18.76
CA GLU A 111 -18.72 -2.71 -18.42
C GLU A 111 -17.65 -2.88 -17.33
N ILE A 112 -16.81 -1.86 -17.10
CA ILE A 112 -15.81 -1.89 -16.03
C ILE A 112 -16.49 -1.43 -14.74
N GLU A 113 -16.29 -2.16 -13.65
CA GLU A 113 -16.83 -1.75 -12.36
C GLU A 113 -16.29 -0.39 -11.93
N ARG A 114 -17.08 0.36 -11.17
CA ARG A 114 -16.67 1.68 -10.67
C ARG A 114 -16.73 1.68 -9.16
N HIS A 115 -15.56 1.84 -8.55
CA HIS A 115 -15.36 1.93 -7.12
C HIS A 115 -15.11 3.40 -6.75
N ILE A 116 -15.66 3.85 -5.62
CA ILE A 116 -15.51 5.24 -5.18
C ILE A 116 -14.31 5.37 -4.26
N SER A 117 -13.32 6.14 -4.69
CA SER A 117 -12.11 6.45 -3.92
C SER A 117 -12.43 7.17 -2.61
N THR A 118 -11.61 6.96 -1.57
CA THR A 118 -11.74 7.64 -0.26
C THR A 118 -11.72 9.17 -0.39
N GLN A 119 -11.08 9.70 -1.45
CA GLN A 119 -11.03 11.13 -1.76
C GLN A 119 -12.39 11.76 -2.08
N ALA A 120 -13.45 10.97 -2.30
CA ALA A 120 -14.81 11.46 -2.40
C ALA A 120 -15.45 11.81 -1.03
N ASN A 121 -14.75 11.62 0.10
CA ASN A 121 -15.22 11.89 1.46
C ASN A 121 -16.46 11.05 1.85
N ASN A 122 -16.35 9.72 1.73
CA ASN A 122 -17.47 8.82 2.00
C ASN A 122 -17.62 8.55 3.51
N THR A 123 -18.38 9.40 4.20
CA THR A 123 -18.48 9.41 5.67
C THR A 123 -19.85 9.00 6.24
N ASN A 124 -20.87 8.87 5.41
CA ASN A 124 -22.23 8.59 5.86
C ASN A 124 -23.00 7.75 4.84
N TYR A 125 -24.02 7.03 5.28
CA TYR A 125 -24.76 6.08 4.44
C TYR A 125 -25.53 6.78 3.32
N ALA A 126 -25.90 8.06 3.48
CA ALA A 126 -26.58 8.81 2.42
C ALA A 126 -25.64 9.05 1.22
N THR A 127 -24.35 9.31 1.46
CA THR A 127 -23.32 9.38 0.41
C THR A 127 -23.12 8.02 -0.27
N TYR A 128 -23.07 6.92 0.48
CA TYR A 128 -22.98 5.57 -0.10
C TYR A 128 -24.18 5.26 -1.01
N ASN A 129 -25.40 5.55 -0.51
CA ASN A 129 -26.63 5.37 -1.26
C ASN A 129 -26.73 6.28 -2.49
N PHE A 130 -26.14 7.48 -2.45
CA PHE A 130 -26.01 8.33 -3.62
C PHE A 130 -25.16 7.66 -4.69
N TRP A 131 -23.96 7.18 -4.34
CA TRP A 131 -23.06 6.52 -5.28
C TRP A 131 -23.61 5.21 -5.83
N TYR A 132 -24.30 4.43 -5.01
CA TYR A 132 -25.01 3.23 -5.46
C TYR A 132 -26.03 3.56 -6.56
N LYS A 133 -26.84 4.60 -6.38
CA LYS A 133 -27.80 5.06 -7.40
C LYS A 133 -27.13 5.53 -8.69
N GLN A 134 -25.88 6.01 -8.62
CA GLN A 134 -25.10 6.34 -9.82
C GLN A 134 -24.53 5.11 -10.53
N GLY A 135 -24.52 3.95 -9.86
CA GLY A 135 -24.04 2.67 -10.37
C GLY A 135 -22.65 2.29 -9.89
N ALA A 136 -22.25 2.70 -8.68
CA ALA A 136 -21.04 2.22 -8.02
C ALA A 136 -21.28 0.83 -7.39
N SER A 137 -20.33 -0.08 -7.57
CA SER A 137 -20.35 -1.41 -6.94
C SER A 137 -19.69 -1.42 -5.56
N ARG A 138 -18.76 -0.49 -5.32
CA ARG A 138 -17.97 -0.42 -4.09
C ARG A 138 -17.67 1.02 -3.70
N VAL A 139 -17.66 1.30 -2.40
CA VAL A 139 -17.32 2.62 -1.85
C VAL A 139 -16.22 2.47 -0.81
N VAL A 140 -15.13 3.20 -1.01
CA VAL A 140 -14.02 3.23 -0.06
C VAL A 140 -14.35 4.20 1.07
N SER A 141 -14.37 3.70 2.30
CA SER A 141 -14.65 4.49 3.48
C SER A 141 -13.62 5.61 3.68
N ALA A 142 -14.07 6.70 4.29
CA ALA A 142 -13.16 7.68 4.85
C ALA A 142 -12.33 7.05 5.99
N ARG A 143 -11.10 7.51 6.17
CA ARG A 143 -10.15 6.93 7.15
C ARG A 143 -10.38 7.38 8.58
N GLU A 144 -11.22 8.40 8.74
CA GLU A 144 -11.64 9.00 9.99
C GLU A 144 -12.89 8.34 10.60
N LEU A 145 -13.47 7.32 9.95
CA LEU A 145 -14.62 6.60 10.49
C LEU A 145 -14.20 5.57 11.55
N SER A 146 -14.98 5.52 12.62
CA SER A 146 -14.90 4.51 13.67
C SER A 146 -15.55 3.18 13.26
N MET A 147 -15.28 2.13 14.04
CA MET A 147 -15.90 0.82 13.82
C MET A 147 -17.43 0.87 14.00
N GLU A 148 -17.92 1.71 14.93
CA GLU A 148 -19.35 1.91 15.15
C GLU A 148 -20.01 2.59 13.94
N GLU A 149 -19.37 3.62 13.38
CA GLU A 149 -19.84 4.28 12.16
C GLU A 149 -19.83 3.33 10.95
N LEU A 150 -18.81 2.47 10.80
CA LEU A 150 -18.77 1.46 9.73
C LEU A 150 -19.92 0.44 9.86
N LYS A 151 -20.24 0.00 11.08
CA LYS A 151 -21.41 -0.87 11.35
C LYS A 151 -22.73 -0.16 11.01
N GLU A 152 -22.85 1.12 11.36
CA GLU A 152 -24.01 1.94 11.01
C GLU A 152 -24.14 2.09 9.48
N LEU A 153 -23.04 2.33 8.76
CA LEU A 153 -23.03 2.34 7.29
C LEU A 153 -23.56 1.02 6.74
N ARG A 154 -23.01 -0.11 7.20
CA ARG A 154 -23.40 -1.44 6.71
C ARG A 154 -24.89 -1.72 6.91
N ALA A 155 -25.47 -1.27 8.02
CA ALA A 155 -26.89 -1.44 8.34
C ALA A 155 -27.84 -0.61 7.45
N ASN A 156 -27.35 0.45 6.79
CA ASN A 156 -28.17 1.45 6.09
C ASN A 156 -27.90 1.53 4.57
N ILE A 157 -27.10 0.62 4.01
CA ILE A 157 -26.80 0.56 2.57
C ILE A 157 -27.18 -0.80 1.98
N PRO A 158 -27.48 -0.88 0.66
CA PRO A 158 -27.81 -2.13 -0.06
C PRO A 158 -26.77 -3.23 0.16
N GLU A 159 -27.23 -4.48 0.32
CA GLU A 159 -26.37 -5.62 0.67
C GLU A 159 -25.27 -5.88 -0.37
N ASP A 160 -25.55 -5.58 -1.64
CA ASP A 160 -24.68 -5.70 -2.82
C ASP A 160 -23.74 -4.49 -3.03
N LEU A 161 -23.88 -3.42 -2.24
CA LEU A 161 -22.89 -2.34 -2.20
C LEU A 161 -21.76 -2.72 -1.24
N GLU A 162 -20.56 -2.87 -1.78
CA GLU A 162 -19.37 -3.27 -1.01
C GLU A 162 -18.75 -2.08 -0.25
N ILE A 163 -18.31 -2.35 0.98
CA ILE A 163 -17.50 -1.43 1.78
C ILE A 163 -16.02 -1.82 1.67
N GLU A 164 -15.18 -0.88 1.26
CA GLU A 164 -13.73 -1.03 1.26
C GLU A 164 -13.09 -0.08 2.27
N THR A 165 -12.20 -0.59 3.12
CA THR A 165 -11.63 0.20 4.21
C THR A 165 -10.12 0.02 4.28
N PHE A 166 -9.38 1.12 4.49
CA PHE A 166 -7.95 1.03 4.77
C PHE A 166 -7.70 0.39 6.14
N ILE A 167 -6.84 -0.62 6.20
CA ILE A 167 -6.52 -1.36 7.43
C ILE A 167 -5.03 -1.33 7.78
N HIS A 168 -4.18 -0.86 6.87
CA HIS A 168 -2.74 -0.75 7.11
C HIS A 168 -2.09 0.35 6.28
N GLY A 169 -1.01 0.92 6.80
CA GLY A 169 -0.12 1.82 6.09
C GLY A 169 -0.25 3.28 6.51
N ALA A 170 0.38 4.17 5.75
CA ALA A 170 0.53 5.57 6.15
C ALA A 170 -0.83 6.29 6.28
N MET A 171 -1.07 6.91 7.43
CA MET A 171 -2.23 7.76 7.67
C MET A 171 -2.01 9.19 7.16
N CYS A 172 -3.08 9.83 6.70
CA CYS A 172 -3.07 11.24 6.39
C CYS A 172 -3.66 12.01 7.58
N ILE A 173 -3.07 13.16 7.91
CA ILE A 173 -3.64 14.06 8.91
C ILE A 173 -4.78 14.94 8.34
N SER A 174 -4.84 15.06 7.01
CA SER A 174 -5.87 15.82 6.31
C SER A 174 -7.09 14.94 6.04
N TYR A 175 -8.26 15.54 6.07
CA TYR A 175 -9.55 14.88 5.87
C TYR A 175 -9.57 14.07 4.56
N SER A 176 -9.57 12.74 4.69
CA SER A 176 -9.51 11.78 3.57
C SER A 176 -8.48 12.13 2.47
N GLY A 177 -7.31 12.67 2.84
CA GLY A 177 -6.24 13.02 1.90
C GLY A 177 -6.38 14.36 1.16
N ARG A 178 -7.44 15.14 1.44
CA ARG A 178 -7.66 16.49 0.86
C ARG A 178 -6.81 17.54 1.56
N CYS A 179 -5.56 17.67 1.13
CA CYS A 179 -4.58 18.56 1.77
C CYS A 179 -4.28 19.80 0.91
N LEU A 180 -4.51 21.00 1.45
CA LEU A 180 -4.13 22.26 0.79
C LEU A 180 -2.72 22.74 1.12
N LEU A 181 -2.11 22.19 2.17
CA LEU A 181 -0.78 22.62 2.64
C LEU A 181 0.29 22.45 1.55
N SER A 182 0.23 21.36 0.78
CA SER A 182 1.21 21.08 -0.28
C SER A 182 1.17 22.15 -1.37
N ASN A 183 -0.04 22.53 -1.81
CA ASN A 183 -0.22 23.57 -2.82
C ASN A 183 0.21 24.93 -2.27
N TYR A 184 -0.30 25.30 -1.10
CA TYR A 184 -0.02 26.60 -0.49
C TYR A 184 1.48 26.85 -0.27
N PHE A 185 2.22 25.86 0.25
CA PHE A 185 3.64 26.04 0.56
C PHE A 185 4.58 25.82 -0.62
N THR A 186 4.17 25.10 -1.67
CA THR A 186 5.11 24.68 -2.75
C THR A 186 4.61 24.86 -4.17
N GLY A 187 3.36 25.29 -4.36
CA GLY A 187 2.69 25.28 -5.67
C GLY A 187 2.41 23.89 -6.22
N ARG A 188 2.65 22.81 -5.45
CA ARG A 188 2.40 21.42 -5.88
C ARG A 188 1.13 20.87 -5.25
N ASP A 189 0.10 20.68 -6.06
CA ASP A 189 -1.23 20.25 -5.60
C ASP A 189 -1.29 18.75 -5.23
N ALA A 190 -1.59 18.46 -3.96
CA ALA A 190 -1.76 17.10 -3.48
C ALA A 190 -2.97 16.38 -4.11
N ASN A 191 -4.02 17.10 -4.49
CA ASN A 191 -5.24 16.56 -5.10
C ASN A 191 -5.10 16.30 -6.61
N ARG A 192 -3.94 16.65 -7.18
CA ARG A 192 -3.50 16.27 -8.53
C ARG A 192 -2.27 15.34 -8.49
N GLY A 193 -2.03 14.70 -7.35
CA GLY A 193 -0.96 13.71 -7.17
C GLY A 193 0.44 14.28 -6.95
N ALA A 194 0.58 15.59 -6.73
CA ALA A 194 1.88 16.26 -6.59
C ALA A 194 2.34 16.48 -5.13
N CYS A 195 1.68 15.84 -4.15
CA CYS A 195 1.93 15.99 -2.71
C CYS A 195 3.43 16.00 -2.35
N THR A 196 3.82 16.91 -1.45
CA THR A 196 5.20 17.08 -0.96
C THR A 196 5.42 16.57 0.46
N HIS A 197 4.38 16.00 1.07
CA HIS A 197 4.33 15.59 2.46
C HIS A 197 4.70 16.73 3.45
N PRO A 198 4.08 17.93 3.35
CA PRO A 198 4.37 19.03 4.26
C PRO A 198 4.01 18.69 5.71
N CYS A 199 3.04 17.80 5.91
CA CYS A 199 2.73 17.23 7.22
C CYS A 199 3.93 16.57 7.94
N ARG A 200 5.00 16.23 7.21
CA ARG A 200 6.23 15.61 7.76
C ARG A 200 7.38 16.59 7.93
N TRP A 201 7.16 17.86 7.58
CA TRP A 201 8.17 18.90 7.73
C TRP A 201 8.30 19.30 9.20
N LYS A 202 9.43 19.93 9.51
CA LYS A 202 9.67 20.54 10.81
C LYS A 202 9.11 21.95 10.78
N TYR A 203 8.28 22.27 11.76
CA TYR A 203 7.70 23.60 11.91
C TYR A 203 8.23 24.22 13.20
N ALA A 204 8.40 25.54 13.18
CA ALA A 204 8.66 26.33 14.36
C ALA A 204 7.73 27.56 14.31
N VAL A 205 7.19 27.95 15.46
CA VAL A 205 6.30 29.12 15.55
C VAL A 205 7.15 30.35 15.78
N VAL A 206 6.91 31.40 15.00
CA VAL A 206 7.56 32.72 15.18
C VAL A 206 6.46 33.72 15.53
N GLU A 207 6.68 34.52 16.56
CA GLU A 207 5.81 35.67 16.82
C GLU A 207 6.07 36.74 15.75
N GLU A 208 5.02 37.27 15.13
CA GLU A 208 5.12 38.30 14.09
C GLU A 208 5.98 39.50 14.51
N LYS A 209 5.92 39.90 15.79
CA LYS A 209 6.67 41.05 16.32
C LYS A 209 8.08 40.72 16.81
N ARG A 210 8.48 39.44 16.80
CA ARG A 210 9.83 38.98 17.13
C ARG A 210 10.36 38.05 16.03
N PRO A 211 10.56 38.59 14.81
CA PRO A 211 11.09 37.81 13.71
C PRO A 211 12.47 37.22 14.07
N GLY A 212 12.63 35.92 13.87
CA GLY A 212 13.85 35.19 14.20
C GLY A 212 13.88 34.60 15.62
N GLU A 213 12.95 34.99 16.50
CA GLU A 213 12.73 34.33 17.78
C GLU A 213 11.66 33.25 17.61
N TYR A 214 12.11 32.00 17.51
CA TYR A 214 11.22 30.86 17.49
C TYR A 214 10.70 30.61 18.91
N LEU A 215 9.38 30.68 19.07
CA LEU A 215 8.72 30.33 20.31
C LEU A 215 8.63 28.79 20.38
N PRO A 216 9.21 28.16 21.42
CA PRO A 216 9.08 26.73 21.62
C PRO A 216 7.61 26.40 21.94
N VAL A 217 6.95 25.73 21.00
CA VAL A 217 5.90 24.77 21.32
C VAL A 217 6.66 23.50 21.73
N TYR A 218 6.26 22.72 22.74
CA TYR A 218 7.16 21.66 23.25
C TYR A 218 7.52 20.61 22.18
N GLU A 219 8.84 20.36 22.06
CA GLU A 219 9.56 19.78 20.93
C GLU A 219 10.80 19.04 21.42
N ASN A 220 11.24 18.02 20.67
CA ASN A 220 12.60 17.48 20.82
C ASN A 220 13.64 18.42 20.19
N GLU A 221 14.93 18.06 20.25
CA GLU A 221 16.06 18.84 19.70
C GLU A 221 15.96 19.15 18.20
N ARG A 222 14.95 18.61 17.51
CA ARG A 222 14.77 18.67 16.07
C ARG A 222 13.56 19.48 15.60
N GLY A 223 12.68 20.00 16.45
CA GLY A 223 11.50 20.80 16.06
C GLY A 223 10.12 20.13 16.31
N THR A 224 9.00 20.84 16.10
CA THR A 224 7.62 20.31 16.34
C THR A 224 7.19 19.68 15.05
N TYR A 225 6.66 18.48 15.21
CA TYR A 225 5.92 17.85 14.15
C TYR A 225 4.42 17.98 14.45
N ILE A 226 3.81 19.01 13.89
CA ILE A 226 2.39 19.33 14.12
C ILE A 226 1.47 18.25 13.50
N PHE A 227 2.00 17.46 12.57
CA PHE A 227 1.22 16.62 11.66
C PHE A 227 1.85 15.23 11.40
N ASN A 228 2.47 14.61 12.42
CA ASN A 228 3.24 13.36 12.30
C ASN A 228 2.49 12.13 12.80
N SER A 229 1.61 11.60 11.96
CA SER A 229 0.81 10.42 12.29
C SER A 229 1.62 9.12 12.27
N LYS A 230 1.26 8.24 13.21
CA LYS A 230 1.57 6.80 13.21
C LYS A 230 1.00 6.09 11.98
N ASP A 231 1.55 4.92 11.64
CA ASP A 231 1.01 4.09 10.57
C ASP A 231 -0.21 3.32 11.09
N LEU A 232 -1.26 3.20 10.27
CA LEU A 232 -2.41 2.36 10.60
C LEU A 232 -1.99 0.89 10.59
N CYS A 233 -2.46 0.11 11.56
CA CYS A 233 -2.34 -1.34 11.55
C CYS A 233 -3.49 -1.99 12.31
N MET A 234 -4.29 -2.78 11.60
CA MET A 234 -5.44 -3.50 12.16
C MET A 234 -5.22 -5.02 12.21
N ILE A 235 -3.95 -5.47 12.19
CA ILE A 235 -3.61 -6.90 12.17
C ILE A 235 -4.12 -7.66 13.39
N GLU A 236 -4.29 -6.96 14.52
CA GLU A 236 -4.82 -7.52 15.77
C GLU A 236 -6.36 -7.54 15.80
N HIS A 237 -7.03 -6.98 14.78
CA HIS A 237 -8.48 -6.69 14.78
C HIS A 237 -9.22 -7.25 13.56
N ILE A 238 -8.75 -8.36 12.97
CA ILE A 238 -9.44 -9.04 11.86
C ILE A 238 -10.90 -9.42 12.20
N PRO A 239 -11.22 -9.96 13.39
CA PRO A 239 -12.60 -10.29 13.74
C PRO A 239 -13.53 -9.07 13.68
N GLU A 240 -13.11 -7.94 14.24
CA GLU A 240 -13.91 -6.72 14.32
C GLU A 240 -14.15 -6.10 12.95
N LEU A 241 -13.16 -6.17 12.05
CA LEU A 241 -13.29 -5.72 10.66
C LEU A 241 -14.35 -6.54 9.89
N ILE A 242 -14.35 -7.87 10.08
CA ILE A 242 -15.32 -8.77 9.44
C ILE A 242 -16.71 -8.56 10.03
N ASP A 243 -16.82 -8.42 11.35
CA ASP A 243 -18.09 -8.16 12.06
C ASP A 243 -18.70 -6.80 11.68
N ALA A 244 -17.87 -5.81 11.34
CA ALA A 244 -18.34 -4.53 10.80
C ALA A 244 -18.92 -4.63 9.38
N GLY A 245 -18.79 -5.79 8.72
CA GLY A 245 -19.30 -6.04 7.38
C GLY A 245 -18.50 -5.33 6.29
N ILE A 246 -17.19 -5.18 6.49
CA ILE A 246 -16.26 -4.69 5.48
C ILE A 246 -16.01 -5.82 4.47
N ASP A 247 -16.12 -5.50 3.18
CA ASP A 247 -16.01 -6.46 2.08
C ASP A 247 -14.59 -6.48 1.46
N SER A 248 -13.84 -5.37 1.53
CA SER A 248 -12.43 -5.30 1.09
C SER A 248 -11.52 -4.59 2.09
N LEU A 249 -10.46 -5.27 2.51
CA LEU A 249 -9.42 -4.80 3.41
C LEU A 249 -8.25 -4.23 2.59
N LYS A 250 -8.17 -2.91 2.53
CA LYS A 250 -7.21 -2.19 1.69
C LYS A 250 -5.93 -1.85 2.43
N ILE A 251 -4.81 -2.14 1.78
CA ILE A 251 -3.47 -1.72 2.25
C ILE A 251 -3.06 -0.42 1.56
N GLU A 252 -2.53 0.55 2.30
CA GLU A 252 -1.87 1.73 1.72
C GLU A 252 -0.37 1.49 1.53
N GLY A 253 0.14 1.75 0.33
CA GLY A 253 1.53 1.40 0.04
C GLY A 253 1.97 1.54 -1.42
N ARG A 254 1.27 2.26 -2.30
CA ARG A 254 1.67 2.40 -3.71
C ARG A 254 3.13 2.84 -3.90
N MET A 255 3.71 3.61 -2.98
CA MET A 255 5.11 4.05 -3.07
C MET A 255 6.11 3.15 -2.32
N LYS A 256 5.67 2.01 -1.79
CA LYS A 256 6.51 1.10 -0.99
C LYS A 256 7.19 0.05 -1.88
N THR A 257 8.20 -0.63 -1.33
CA THR A 257 9.00 -1.64 -2.03
C THR A 257 8.27 -2.98 -2.13
N ALA A 258 8.76 -3.88 -2.99
CA ALA A 258 8.29 -5.27 -3.05
C ALA A 258 8.39 -5.97 -1.68
N LEU A 259 9.47 -5.77 -0.90
CA LEU A 259 9.57 -6.31 0.46
C LEU A 259 8.41 -5.86 1.36
N TYR A 260 8.04 -4.58 1.36
CA TYR A 260 6.89 -4.10 2.15
C TYR A 260 5.60 -4.80 1.74
N VAL A 261 5.35 -4.85 0.42
CA VAL A 261 4.14 -5.46 -0.13
C VAL A 261 4.08 -6.95 0.18
N ALA A 262 5.16 -7.69 -0.01
CA ALA A 262 5.30 -9.11 0.34
C ALA A 262 5.01 -9.34 1.82
N THR A 263 5.65 -8.56 2.71
CA THR A 263 5.52 -8.73 4.16
C THR A 263 4.09 -8.48 4.61
N VAL A 264 3.49 -7.36 4.18
CA VAL A 264 2.14 -6.99 4.60
C VAL A 264 1.11 -7.95 4.00
N ALA A 265 1.18 -8.26 2.70
CA ALA A 265 0.23 -9.16 2.03
C ALA A 265 0.23 -10.55 2.67
N ARG A 266 1.40 -11.18 2.83
CA ARG A 266 1.54 -12.50 3.45
C ARG A 266 1.04 -12.54 4.88
N THR A 267 1.34 -11.50 5.66
CA THR A 267 0.96 -11.45 7.08
C THR A 267 -0.55 -11.29 7.23
N TYR A 268 -1.18 -10.38 6.49
CA TYR A 268 -2.63 -10.23 6.50
C TYR A 268 -3.35 -11.43 5.91
N ARG A 269 -2.85 -12.01 4.80
CA ARG A 269 -3.40 -13.24 4.22
C ARG A 269 -3.46 -14.35 5.26
N LYS A 270 -2.32 -14.62 5.92
CA LYS A 270 -2.25 -15.65 6.95
C LYS A 270 -3.20 -15.35 8.12
N ALA A 271 -3.28 -14.11 8.58
CA ALA A 271 -4.19 -13.73 9.66
C ALA A 271 -5.68 -13.92 9.29
N ILE A 272 -6.08 -13.54 8.07
CA ILE A 272 -7.44 -13.72 7.54
C ILE A 272 -7.77 -15.22 7.42
N ASP A 273 -6.86 -16.00 6.84
CA ASP A 273 -7.06 -17.42 6.62
C ASP A 273 -7.08 -18.21 7.94
N ASP A 274 -6.19 -17.88 8.88
CA ASP A 274 -6.16 -18.50 10.20
C ASP A 274 -7.45 -18.19 10.98
N TYR A 275 -7.93 -16.94 10.97
CA TYR A 275 -9.20 -16.59 11.62
C TYR A 275 -10.40 -17.33 11.00
N LYS A 276 -10.43 -17.43 9.67
CA LYS A 276 -11.47 -18.16 8.94
C LYS A 276 -11.45 -19.66 9.26
N LYS A 277 -10.27 -20.24 9.45
CA LYS A 277 -10.08 -21.64 9.80
C LYS A 277 -10.49 -21.92 11.24
N ASP A 278 -10.01 -21.11 12.18
CA ASP A 278 -10.35 -21.17 13.61
C ASP A 278 -9.93 -19.84 14.29
N PRO A 279 -10.87 -19.10 14.91
CA PRO A 279 -10.54 -17.90 15.68
C PRO A 279 -9.43 -18.11 16.73
N LYS A 280 -9.33 -19.31 17.32
CA LYS A 280 -8.26 -19.64 18.27
C LYS A 280 -6.89 -19.75 17.62
N LEU A 281 -6.82 -20.19 16.35
CA LEU A 281 -5.57 -20.25 15.60
C LEU A 281 -5.04 -18.84 15.32
N TYR A 282 -5.93 -17.91 14.98
CA TYR A 282 -5.60 -16.50 14.85
C TYR A 282 -5.03 -15.92 16.16
N GLU A 283 -5.69 -16.16 17.30
CA GLU A 283 -5.19 -15.73 18.61
C GLU A 283 -3.82 -16.33 18.95
N GLN A 284 -3.61 -17.62 18.68
CA GLN A 284 -2.35 -18.32 18.94
C GLN A 284 -1.17 -17.76 18.11
N ASN A 285 -1.42 -17.41 16.85
CA ASN A 285 -0.41 -16.89 15.93
C ASN A 285 -0.19 -15.37 16.04
N MET A 286 -0.90 -14.68 16.94
CA MET A 286 -0.79 -13.24 17.15
C MET A 286 0.67 -12.74 17.32
N PRO A 287 1.52 -13.39 18.13
CA PRO A 287 2.92 -12.97 18.26
C PRO A 287 3.67 -12.96 16.92
N TRP A 288 3.41 -13.95 16.06
CA TRP A 288 4.03 -14.03 14.74
C TRP A 288 3.54 -12.92 13.82
N TYR A 289 2.24 -12.58 13.83
CA TYR A 289 1.73 -11.47 13.00
C TYR A 289 2.37 -10.13 13.37
N LYS A 290 2.51 -9.86 14.66
CA LYS A 290 3.07 -8.61 15.18
C LYS A 290 4.56 -8.48 14.84
N GLU A 291 5.31 -9.58 14.95
CA GLU A 291 6.71 -9.63 14.53
C GLU A 291 6.83 -9.48 13.01
N GLN A 292 6.02 -10.18 12.22
CA GLN A 292 6.16 -10.09 10.76
C GLN A 292 5.75 -8.73 10.21
N ILE A 293 4.72 -8.07 10.76
CA ILE A 293 4.31 -6.75 10.26
C ILE A 293 5.35 -5.65 10.56
N SER A 294 6.20 -5.83 11.58
CA SER A 294 7.33 -4.93 11.88
C SER A 294 8.56 -5.18 10.99
N ASN A 295 8.64 -6.31 10.29
CA ASN A 295 9.78 -6.67 9.42
C ASN A 295 9.88 -5.86 8.11
N CYS A 296 9.20 -4.71 8.02
CA CYS A 296 9.25 -3.81 6.88
C CYS A 296 9.52 -2.37 7.34
N THR A 297 9.54 -1.39 6.43
CA THR A 297 9.72 0.01 6.83
C THR A 297 8.39 0.62 7.28
N TYR A 298 8.26 0.84 8.59
CA TYR A 298 7.06 1.37 9.23
C TYR A 298 7.38 2.52 10.19
N ARG A 299 6.33 3.24 10.57
CA ARG A 299 6.28 4.11 11.75
C ARG A 299 5.48 3.39 12.83
N GLN A 300 5.71 3.75 14.10
CA GLN A 300 4.92 3.21 15.23
C GLN A 300 3.45 3.04 14.84
N PHE A 301 2.84 1.91 15.20
CA PHE A 301 1.49 1.58 14.75
C PHE A 301 0.40 2.22 15.62
N THR A 302 -0.77 2.43 15.03
CA THR A 302 -2.00 2.87 15.69
C THR A 302 -3.21 2.21 15.02
N THR A 303 -4.32 2.12 15.74
CA THR A 303 -5.63 1.76 15.19
C THR A 303 -6.37 2.96 14.59
N GLY A 304 -5.77 4.16 14.57
CA GLY A 304 -6.38 5.35 14.00
C GLY A 304 -7.70 5.69 14.70
N PHE A 305 -8.78 5.84 13.92
CA PHE A 305 -10.09 6.25 14.42
C PHE A 305 -11.02 5.08 14.77
N PHE A 306 -10.61 3.83 14.53
CA PHE A 306 -11.49 2.67 14.64
C PHE A 306 -12.12 2.48 16.03
N PHE A 307 -11.36 2.76 17.10
CA PHE A 307 -11.78 2.53 18.49
C PHE A 307 -11.88 3.81 19.32
N GLY A 308 -12.05 4.96 18.66
CA GLY A 308 -12.20 6.25 19.32
C GLY A 308 -11.43 7.36 18.62
N LYS A 309 -11.49 8.55 19.22
CA LYS A 309 -10.77 9.71 18.69
C LYS A 309 -9.27 9.55 18.95
N PRO A 310 -8.40 9.76 17.95
CA PRO A 310 -6.97 9.86 18.16
C PRO A 310 -6.62 10.86 19.25
N ASP A 311 -5.70 10.46 20.13
CA ASP A 311 -5.14 11.28 21.19
C ASP A 311 -3.62 11.43 21.03
N GLU A 312 -2.95 11.94 22.05
CA GLU A 312 -1.49 12.08 22.12
C GLU A 312 -0.71 10.77 21.91
N THR A 313 -1.32 9.60 22.08
CA THR A 313 -0.65 8.32 21.82
C THR A 313 -0.70 7.91 20.35
N THR A 314 -1.46 8.61 19.51
CA THR A 314 -1.68 8.29 18.09
C THR A 314 -0.74 9.07 17.14
N GLN A 315 0.04 10.00 17.66
CA GLN A 315 1.03 10.78 16.92
C GLN A 315 2.45 10.43 17.39
N ILE A 316 3.44 10.74 16.57
CA ILE A 316 4.85 10.51 16.92
C ILE A 316 5.49 11.86 17.28
N TYR A 317 5.76 12.03 18.57
CA TYR A 317 6.34 13.25 19.13
C TYR A 317 7.83 13.11 19.47
N ASP A 318 8.34 11.89 19.57
CA ASP A 318 9.70 11.56 20.01
C ASP A 318 10.71 11.47 18.85
N SER A 319 10.32 10.93 17.69
CA SER A 319 11.20 10.77 16.52
C SER A 319 10.46 10.82 15.16
N ASN A 320 11.18 11.06 14.06
CA ASN A 320 10.61 11.01 12.69
C ASN A 320 11.28 9.91 11.84
N THR A 321 11.99 9.00 12.52
CA THR A 321 12.79 7.97 11.88
C THR A 321 11.92 6.75 11.60
N TYR A 322 12.05 6.17 10.43
CA TYR A 322 11.41 4.88 10.15
C TYR A 322 12.21 3.77 10.83
N ASN A 323 11.50 2.81 11.42
CA ASN A 323 12.12 1.57 11.86
C ASN A 323 12.33 0.68 10.63
N LYS A 324 13.45 -0.05 10.62
CA LYS A 324 13.81 -0.97 9.55
C LYS A 324 14.55 -2.16 10.15
N GLU A 325 13.86 -3.30 10.26
CA GLU A 325 14.43 -4.53 10.80
C GLU A 325 15.14 -5.36 9.72
N TYR A 326 14.77 -5.18 8.45
CA TYR A 326 15.36 -5.90 7.32
C TYR A 326 15.72 -5.00 6.14
N THR A 327 16.81 -5.33 5.47
CA THR A 327 17.22 -4.77 4.17
C THR A 327 16.78 -5.67 3.03
N TYR A 328 16.05 -5.10 2.08
CA TYR A 328 15.64 -5.77 0.84
C TYR A 328 16.83 -5.96 -0.10
N LEU A 329 17.17 -7.19 -0.47
CA LEU A 329 18.29 -7.50 -1.36
C LEU A 329 17.85 -7.68 -2.81
N GLY A 330 16.67 -8.27 -3.04
CA GLY A 330 16.11 -8.48 -4.37
C GLY A 330 14.97 -9.50 -4.35
N ILE A 331 14.31 -9.66 -5.49
CA ILE A 331 13.33 -10.74 -5.72
C ILE A 331 13.95 -11.78 -6.63
N VAL A 332 13.66 -13.05 -6.35
CA VAL A 332 14.13 -14.17 -7.15
C VAL A 332 13.36 -14.20 -8.47
N GLY A 333 14.09 -14.10 -9.56
CA GLY A 333 13.60 -14.28 -10.92
C GLY A 333 13.75 -15.73 -11.37
N GLU A 334 14.32 -15.93 -12.55
CA GLU A 334 14.58 -17.26 -13.10
C GLU A 334 15.64 -18.02 -12.27
N ILE A 335 15.49 -19.34 -12.19
CA ILE A 335 16.46 -20.24 -11.55
C ILE A 335 16.97 -21.23 -12.60
N LYS A 336 18.29 -21.32 -12.73
CA LYS A 336 18.94 -22.21 -13.69
C LYS A 336 20.25 -22.74 -13.11
N ASP A 337 20.45 -24.05 -13.18
CA ASP A 337 21.68 -24.72 -12.74
C ASP A 337 22.10 -24.37 -11.29
N GLY A 338 21.12 -24.19 -10.39
CA GLY A 338 21.34 -23.81 -8.98
C GLY A 338 21.58 -22.32 -8.73
N LEU A 339 21.64 -21.50 -9.79
CA LEU A 339 21.79 -20.05 -9.71
C LEU A 339 20.43 -19.36 -9.84
N CYS A 340 20.12 -18.46 -8.91
CA CYS A 340 18.95 -17.62 -8.98
C CYS A 340 19.30 -16.24 -9.56
N ARG A 341 18.53 -15.80 -10.55
CA ARG A 341 18.68 -14.48 -11.16
C ARG A 341 17.98 -13.44 -10.31
N ILE A 342 18.68 -12.39 -9.88
CA ILE A 342 18.10 -11.30 -9.11
C ILE A 342 18.47 -9.93 -9.69
N GLU A 343 17.57 -8.96 -9.58
CA GLU A 343 17.93 -7.55 -9.71
C GLU A 343 18.28 -7.01 -8.33
N GLN A 344 19.57 -6.78 -8.10
CA GLN A 344 20.10 -6.38 -6.81
C GLN A 344 19.55 -5.02 -6.36
N ARG A 345 19.16 -4.88 -5.09
CA ARG A 345 18.66 -3.61 -4.52
C ARG A 345 19.64 -2.98 -3.54
N ASN A 346 20.23 -3.78 -2.66
CA ASN A 346 21.21 -3.36 -1.65
C ASN A 346 22.40 -4.32 -1.63
N LYS A 347 23.54 -3.85 -1.12
CA LYS A 347 24.79 -4.63 -1.08
C LYS A 347 24.68 -5.84 -0.18
N PHE A 348 25.17 -6.97 -0.69
CA PHE A 348 25.49 -8.20 0.05
C PHE A 348 26.74 -8.84 -0.56
N SER A 349 27.37 -9.76 0.16
CA SER A 349 28.65 -10.39 -0.19
C SER A 349 28.58 -11.92 -0.13
N VAL A 350 29.52 -12.58 -0.80
CA VAL A 350 29.77 -14.03 -0.62
C VAL A 350 30.14 -14.30 0.85
N GLY A 351 29.62 -15.39 1.40
CA GLY A 351 29.76 -15.79 2.81
C GLY A 351 28.82 -15.09 3.77
N GLU A 352 27.97 -14.17 3.29
CA GLU A 352 26.95 -13.51 4.13
C GLU A 352 25.72 -14.40 4.28
N THR A 353 25.19 -14.50 5.51
CA THR A 353 23.90 -15.13 5.77
C THR A 353 22.77 -14.16 5.43
N ILE A 354 21.86 -14.60 4.56
CA ILE A 354 20.66 -13.88 4.17
C ILE A 354 19.43 -14.73 4.48
N GLU A 355 18.24 -14.16 4.30
CA GLU A 355 16.97 -14.83 4.50
C GLU A 355 16.17 -14.87 3.20
N ILE A 356 15.71 -16.07 2.83
CA ILE A 356 14.75 -16.34 1.77
C ILE A 356 13.35 -16.30 2.39
N MET A 357 12.63 -15.21 2.14
CA MET A 357 11.27 -15.00 2.63
C MET A 357 10.27 -15.61 1.66
N LYS A 358 9.61 -16.70 2.07
CA LYS A 358 8.66 -17.47 1.27
C LYS A 358 7.24 -16.88 1.34
N PRO A 359 6.40 -17.03 0.29
CA PRO A 359 5.00 -16.62 0.32
C PRO A 359 4.15 -17.35 1.37
N ASP A 360 4.51 -18.57 1.75
CA ASP A 360 3.73 -19.43 2.67
C ASP A 360 3.94 -19.14 4.17
N GLY A 361 4.71 -18.09 4.49
CA GLY A 361 5.02 -17.67 5.85
C GLY A 361 6.35 -18.18 6.37
N ARG A 362 7.03 -19.10 5.68
CA ARG A 362 8.37 -19.54 6.06
C ARG A 362 9.42 -18.48 5.74
N ASN A 363 10.46 -18.48 6.56
CA ASN A 363 11.68 -17.72 6.36
C ASN A 363 12.83 -18.72 6.47
N ILE A 364 13.69 -18.80 5.45
CA ILE A 364 14.77 -19.79 5.38
C ILE A 364 16.09 -19.03 5.38
N GLU A 365 16.95 -19.32 6.36
CA GLU A 365 18.33 -18.80 6.35
C GLU A 365 19.15 -19.49 5.27
N ALA A 366 19.90 -18.71 4.50
CA ALA A 366 20.76 -19.21 3.43
C ALA A 366 22.07 -18.43 3.40
N GLU A 367 23.18 -19.13 3.14
CA GLU A 367 24.48 -18.51 2.90
C GLU A 367 24.64 -18.18 1.41
N VAL A 368 25.18 -17.00 1.11
CA VAL A 368 25.55 -16.62 -0.26
C VAL A 368 26.85 -17.32 -0.64
N LEU A 369 26.76 -18.38 -1.45
CA LEU A 369 27.92 -19.19 -1.82
C LEU A 369 28.73 -18.55 -2.95
N ARG A 370 28.05 -18.08 -4.00
CA ARG A 370 28.69 -17.51 -5.20
C ARG A 370 27.82 -16.41 -5.81
N ILE A 371 28.45 -15.39 -6.38
CA ILE A 371 27.79 -14.30 -7.12
C ILE A 371 28.46 -14.16 -8.48
N LEU A 372 27.67 -14.25 -9.55
CA LEU A 372 28.10 -14.01 -10.93
C LEU A 372 27.41 -12.76 -11.49
N ASN A 373 28.14 -11.98 -12.27
CA ASN A 373 27.56 -10.92 -13.08
C ASN A 373 26.94 -11.47 -14.38
N GLU A 374 26.37 -10.59 -15.22
CA GLU A 374 25.75 -10.97 -16.50
C GLU A 374 26.72 -11.60 -17.51
N GLU A 375 28.03 -11.35 -17.36
CA GLU A 375 29.09 -11.96 -18.20
C GLU A 375 29.54 -13.33 -17.66
N GLY A 376 28.96 -13.82 -16.56
CA GLY A 376 29.35 -15.07 -15.91
C GLY A 376 30.65 -14.98 -15.11
N LYS A 377 31.15 -13.76 -14.81
CA LYS A 377 32.34 -13.56 -13.98
C LYS A 377 31.94 -13.49 -12.51
N GLU A 378 32.72 -14.17 -11.66
CA GLU A 378 32.56 -14.12 -10.21
C GLU A 378 32.91 -12.75 -9.64
N GLN A 379 32.17 -12.36 -8.59
CA GLN A 379 32.44 -11.17 -7.79
C GLN A 379 32.21 -11.46 -6.31
N GLU A 380 33.02 -10.85 -5.44
CA GLU A 380 32.95 -11.06 -3.99
C GLU A 380 31.75 -10.38 -3.33
N SER A 381 31.21 -9.34 -3.99
CA SER A 381 30.04 -8.63 -3.51
C SER A 381 29.21 -8.07 -4.65
N ALA A 382 28.00 -7.64 -4.30
CA ALA A 382 27.06 -6.97 -5.18
C ALA A 382 27.07 -5.46 -4.84
N PRO A 383 27.94 -4.61 -5.42
CA PRO A 383 28.07 -3.21 -4.99
C PRO A 383 27.13 -2.24 -5.71
N HIS A 384 26.47 -2.64 -6.81
CA HIS A 384 25.77 -1.73 -7.71
C HIS A 384 24.25 -1.98 -7.73
N SER A 385 23.48 -1.04 -7.15
CA SER A 385 22.02 -1.14 -7.16
C SER A 385 21.47 -1.24 -8.60
N LYS A 386 20.50 -2.14 -8.78
CA LYS A 386 19.88 -2.56 -10.05
C LYS A 386 20.76 -3.39 -10.99
N GLN A 387 21.91 -3.87 -10.53
CA GLN A 387 22.70 -4.84 -11.29
C GLN A 387 21.96 -6.19 -11.31
N LEU A 388 21.91 -6.81 -12.50
CA LEU A 388 21.43 -8.19 -12.64
C LEU A 388 22.55 -9.16 -12.26
N LEU A 389 22.23 -10.08 -11.36
CA LEU A 389 23.17 -11.05 -10.78
C LEU A 389 22.59 -12.45 -10.83
N TYR A 390 23.49 -13.43 -10.90
CA TYR A 390 23.17 -14.84 -10.70
C TYR A 390 23.84 -15.29 -9.41
N VAL A 391 23.03 -15.71 -8.44
CA VAL A 391 23.48 -15.99 -7.07
C VAL A 391 23.25 -17.46 -6.74
N GLU A 392 24.28 -18.11 -6.23
CA GLU A 392 24.20 -19.46 -5.68
C GLU A 392 24.03 -19.33 -4.16
N LEU A 393 22.98 -19.95 -3.62
CA LEU A 393 22.65 -19.94 -2.20
C LEU A 393 22.76 -21.36 -1.64
N SER A 394 23.04 -21.49 -0.34
CA SER A 394 23.07 -22.79 0.34
C SER A 394 21.71 -23.50 0.33
N GLU A 395 20.63 -22.75 0.21
CA GLU A 395 19.25 -23.24 0.06
C GLU A 395 18.67 -22.73 -1.25
N ILE A 396 17.96 -23.60 -1.98
CA ILE A 396 17.41 -23.26 -3.30
C ILE A 396 16.12 -22.44 -3.11
N PRO A 397 16.07 -21.17 -3.56
CA PRO A 397 14.85 -20.39 -3.52
C PRO A 397 13.87 -20.86 -4.60
N ASP A 398 12.64 -20.35 -4.57
CA ASP A 398 11.65 -20.45 -5.64
C ASP A 398 11.52 -19.10 -6.36
N VAL A 399 10.99 -19.12 -7.58
CA VAL A 399 10.65 -17.89 -8.31
C VAL A 399 9.70 -17.05 -7.46
N TYR A 400 9.96 -15.73 -7.40
CA TYR A 400 9.27 -14.72 -6.60
C TYR A 400 9.60 -14.66 -5.11
N ASP A 401 10.45 -15.54 -4.58
CA ASP A 401 10.93 -15.39 -3.21
C ASP A 401 11.64 -14.05 -3.02
N ILE A 402 11.50 -13.49 -1.81
CA ILE A 402 12.16 -12.24 -1.45
C ILE A 402 13.45 -12.55 -0.71
N LEU A 403 14.58 -12.05 -1.21
CA LEU A 403 15.85 -12.08 -0.50
C LEU A 403 15.96 -10.83 0.37
N ARG A 404 16.21 -11.02 1.67
CA ARG A 404 16.41 -9.94 2.62
C ARG A 404 17.50 -10.28 3.63
N ARG A 405 18.01 -9.26 4.31
CA ARG A 405 18.99 -9.39 5.39
C ARG A 405 18.47 -8.71 6.64
N LYS A 406 18.62 -9.36 7.79
CA LYS A 406 18.32 -8.76 9.09
C LYS A 406 19.33 -7.67 9.41
N GLU A 407 18.86 -6.50 9.82
CA GLU A 407 19.75 -5.43 10.30
C GLU A 407 20.22 -5.78 11.72
N GLU A 408 21.50 -5.53 12.02
CA GLU A 408 22.01 -5.61 13.39
C GLU A 408 21.33 -4.52 14.23
N GLU A 409 20.90 -4.86 15.44
CA GLU A 409 20.34 -3.86 16.36
C GLU A 409 21.36 -2.72 16.53
N SER A 410 20.97 -1.52 16.12
CA SER A 410 21.74 -0.32 16.38
C SER A 410 21.86 -0.14 17.89
N LYS A 411 23.06 -0.40 18.42
CA LYS A 411 23.43 -0.24 19.84
C LYS A 411 23.13 1.13 20.40
#